data_AF-A0A2A2T7D5-F1
#
_entry.id   AF-A0A2A2T7D5-F1
#
_cell.length_a   1.000
_cell.length_b   1.000
_cell.length_c   1.000
_cell.angle_alpha   90.00
_cell.angle_beta   90.00
_cell.angle_gamma   90.00
#
_symmetry.space_group_name_H-M   'P 1'
#
loop_
_entity.id
_entity.type
_entity.pdbx_description
1 polymer ?
#
loop_
_entity_poly.entity_id
_entity_poly.type
_entity_poly.pdbx_seq_one_letter_code
_entity_poly.pdbx_strand_id
1 'polypeptide(L)'
;MQTLFLLAAFLIGMAVPFQAGANALLGRTLGHPLWATLVSLLVSLLCVLPLLLWFRVPAAKFPAVSALPWWAWSGGLWGAAFVTGALLLVPRIGAAPFMLCVVAGQVLISVAIDHFGLMGLPVKAANPGRIGGVALVLLGAAWLQWAGRGEG
;
A
#
# COMPACT_ATOMS: atom_id res chain seq x y z
N MET A 1 19.28 -12.14 -10.43
CA MET A 1 18.82 -11.84 -9.05
C MET A 1 17.75 -10.74 -9.02
N GLN A 2 17.93 -9.60 -9.69
CA GLN A 2 16.94 -8.52 -9.72
C GLN A 2 15.54 -8.94 -10.21
N THR A 3 15.46 -9.77 -11.25
CA THR A 3 14.18 -10.30 -11.77
C THR A 3 13.41 -11.11 -10.72
N LEU A 4 14.11 -11.85 -9.84
CA LEU A 4 13.47 -12.61 -8.77
C LEU A 4 12.81 -11.67 -7.74
N PHE A 5 13.47 -10.58 -7.39
CA PHE A 5 12.88 -9.56 -6.48
C PHE A 5 11.68 -8.87 -7.11
N LEU A 6 11.73 -8.58 -8.43
CA LEU A 6 10.59 -8.03 -9.15
C LEU A 6 9.39 -8.99 -9.18
N LEU A 7 9.65 -10.28 -9.41
CA LEU A 7 8.61 -11.32 -9.35
C LEU A 7 8.02 -11.46 -7.95
N ALA A 8 8.85 -11.46 -6.91
CA ALA A 8 8.37 -11.51 -5.53
C ALA A 8 7.50 -10.29 -5.19
N ALA A 9 7.94 -9.08 -5.57
CA ALA A 9 7.16 -7.85 -5.38
C ALA A 9 5.82 -7.89 -6.14
N PHE A 10 5.83 -8.43 -7.36
CA PHE A 10 4.61 -8.63 -8.15
C PHE A 10 3.63 -9.59 -7.46
N LEU A 11 4.11 -10.75 -6.99
CA LEU A 11 3.28 -11.72 -6.28
C LEU A 11 2.70 -11.16 -4.97
N ILE A 12 3.49 -10.38 -4.22
CA ILE A 12 3.01 -9.65 -3.04
C ILE A 12 1.92 -8.64 -3.44
N GLY A 13 2.11 -7.92 -4.53
CA GLY A 13 1.12 -6.99 -5.09
C GLY A 13 -0.21 -7.68 -5.45
N MET A 14 -0.16 -8.90 -5.97
CA MET A 14 -1.36 -9.69 -6.28
C MET A 14 -2.18 -10.06 -5.04
N ALA A 15 -1.59 -10.07 -3.84
CA ALA A 15 -2.31 -10.35 -2.60
C ALA A 15 -3.14 -9.15 -2.11
N VAL A 16 -2.83 -7.93 -2.53
CA VAL A 16 -3.46 -6.70 -2.02
C VAL A 16 -4.98 -6.64 -2.31
N PRO A 17 -5.50 -7.01 -3.51
CA PRO A 17 -6.94 -7.08 -3.74
C PRO A 17 -7.66 -8.09 -2.82
N PHE A 18 -7.03 -9.23 -2.54
CA PHE A 18 -7.59 -10.22 -1.60
C PHE A 18 -7.67 -9.65 -0.18
N GLN A 19 -6.63 -8.95 0.27
CA GLN A 19 -6.64 -8.25 1.55
C GLN A 19 -7.75 -7.18 1.61
N ALA A 20 -7.90 -6.37 0.55
CA ALA A 20 -8.95 -5.36 0.48
C ALA A 20 -10.35 -5.99 0.55
N GLY A 21 -10.58 -7.11 -0.15
CA GLY A 21 -11.83 -7.86 -0.08
C GLY A 21 -12.12 -8.46 1.29
N ALA A 22 -11.13 -9.10 1.92
CA ALA A 22 -11.26 -9.64 3.27
C ALA A 22 -11.58 -8.55 4.30
N ASN A 23 -10.93 -7.38 4.21
CA ASN A 23 -11.18 -6.26 5.10
C ASN A 23 -12.56 -5.62 4.86
N ALA A 24 -13.00 -5.58 3.60
CA ALA A 24 -14.35 -5.11 3.29
C ALA A 24 -15.42 -6.04 3.86
N LEU A 25 -15.23 -7.35 3.80
CA LEU A 25 -16.11 -8.33 4.43
C LEU A 25 -16.14 -8.13 5.95
N LEU A 26 -14.98 -8.11 6.61
CA LEU A 26 -14.89 -7.86 8.05
C LEU A 26 -15.56 -6.54 8.45
N GLY A 27 -15.39 -5.48 7.64
CA GLY A 27 -15.94 -4.15 7.94
C GLY A 27 -17.46 -4.14 7.89
N ARG A 28 -18.04 -4.89 6.95
CA ARG A 28 -19.50 -5.07 6.85
C ARG A 28 -20.02 -5.94 7.99
N THR A 29 -19.36 -7.05 8.27
CA THR A 29 -19.79 -8.00 9.33
C THR A 29 -19.70 -7.40 10.73
N LEU A 30 -18.66 -6.61 11.00
CA LEU A 30 -18.43 -5.95 12.30
C LEU A 30 -19.10 -4.56 12.40
N GLY A 31 -19.79 -4.12 11.34
CA GLY A 31 -20.55 -2.87 11.31
C GLY A 31 -19.74 -1.58 11.16
N HIS A 32 -18.40 -1.63 11.15
CA HIS A 32 -17.57 -0.43 10.91
C HIS A 32 -16.17 -0.76 10.32
N PRO A 33 -15.64 0.01 9.34
CA PRO A 33 -14.30 -0.20 8.75
C PRO A 33 -13.15 -0.21 9.75
N LEU A 34 -13.23 0.58 10.82
CA LEU A 34 -12.19 0.62 11.84
C LEU A 34 -12.09 -0.71 12.62
N TRP A 35 -13.20 -1.44 12.79
CA TRP A 35 -13.16 -2.78 13.39
C TRP A 35 -12.41 -3.78 12.51
N ALA A 36 -12.64 -3.74 11.19
CA ALA A 36 -11.88 -4.56 10.25
C ALA A 36 -10.39 -4.25 10.27
N THR A 37 -10.05 -2.97 10.34
CA THR A 37 -8.66 -2.51 10.44
C THR A 37 -8.01 -3.03 11.72
N LEU A 38 -8.69 -2.89 12.87
CA LEU A 38 -8.19 -3.37 14.15
C LEU A 38 -7.95 -4.89 14.14
N VAL A 39 -8.93 -5.67 13.67
CA VAL A 39 -8.81 -7.13 13.55
C VAL A 39 -7.66 -7.51 12.62
N SER A 40 -7.51 -6.83 11.48
CA SER A 40 -6.41 -7.08 10.54
C SER A 40 -5.04 -6.80 11.13
N LEU A 41 -4.92 -5.72 11.92
CA LEU A 41 -3.68 -5.38 12.63
C LEU A 41 -3.36 -6.42 13.71
N LEU A 42 -4.36 -6.92 14.43
CA LEU A 42 -4.18 -7.99 15.41
C LEU A 42 -3.73 -9.30 14.76
N VAL A 43 -4.37 -9.71 13.66
CA VAL A 43 -3.96 -10.91 12.89
C VAL A 43 -2.54 -10.75 12.38
N SER A 44 -2.21 -9.58 11.82
CA SER A 44 -0.84 -9.28 11.36
C SER A 44 0.19 -9.37 12.49
N LEU A 45 -0.13 -8.82 13.66
CA LEU A 45 0.72 -8.91 14.85
C LEU A 45 0.93 -10.36 15.28
N LEU A 46 -0.13 -11.16 15.34
CA LEU A 46 -0.08 -12.58 15.70
C LEU A 46 0.71 -13.42 14.68
N CYS A 47 0.73 -13.03 13.41
CA CYS A 47 1.57 -13.68 12.39
C CYS A 47 3.04 -13.26 12.50
N VAL A 48 3.33 -11.98 12.78
CA VAL A 48 4.71 -11.46 12.85
C VAL A 48 5.45 -11.96 14.08
N LEU A 49 4.80 -12.04 15.25
CA LEU A 49 5.46 -12.42 16.51
C LEU A 49 6.17 -13.79 16.44
N PRO A 50 5.54 -14.89 15.97
CA PRO A 50 6.23 -16.17 15.79
C PRO A 50 7.38 -16.11 14.79
N LEU A 51 7.26 -15.31 13.73
CA LEU A 51 8.34 -15.15 12.74
C LEU A 51 9.56 -14.46 13.37
N LEU A 52 9.36 -13.44 14.22
CA LEU A 52 10.47 -12.81 14.94
C LEU A 52 11.22 -13.82 15.82
N LEU A 53 10.49 -14.72 16.50
CA LEU A 53 11.08 -15.79 17.30
C LEU A 53 11.80 -16.83 16.44
N TRP A 54 11.18 -17.25 15.34
CA TRP A 54 11.72 -18.23 14.40
C TRP A 54 13.05 -17.76 13.78
N PHE A 55 13.10 -16.52 13.31
CA PHE A 55 14.29 -15.90 12.74
C PHE A 55 15.26 -15.35 13.81
N ARG A 56 14.94 -15.50 15.11
CA ARG A 56 15.75 -15.02 16.23
C ARG A 56 16.13 -13.54 16.08
N VAL A 57 15.17 -12.72 15.66
CA VAL A 57 15.38 -11.28 15.46
C VAL A 57 15.72 -10.64 16.81
N PRO A 58 16.82 -9.87 16.94
CA PRO A 58 17.18 -9.21 18.19
C PRO A 58 16.06 -8.28 18.70
N ALA A 59 15.96 -8.16 20.03
CA ALA A 59 14.98 -7.29 20.66
C ALA A 59 15.11 -5.84 20.17
N ALA A 60 13.96 -5.16 20.03
CA ALA A 60 13.92 -3.76 19.64
C ALA A 60 14.66 -2.89 20.67
N LYS A 61 15.49 -1.95 20.18
CA LYS A 61 16.21 -0.99 21.02
C LYS A 61 15.31 0.21 21.31
N PHE A 62 14.50 0.14 22.36
CA PHE A 62 13.53 1.19 22.76
C PHE A 62 14.11 2.62 22.90
N PRO A 63 15.35 2.85 23.38
CA PRO A 63 15.92 4.20 23.43
C PRO A 63 16.11 4.87 22.06
N ALA A 64 16.23 4.06 20.98
CA ALA A 64 16.34 4.59 19.62
C ALA A 64 14.98 4.96 19.03
N VAL A 65 13.90 4.42 19.60
CA VAL A 65 12.53 4.55 19.08
C VAL A 65 12.03 5.99 19.20
N SER A 66 12.31 6.66 20.32
CA SER A 66 11.99 8.07 20.54
C SER A 66 12.78 9.04 19.65
N ALA A 67 13.88 8.58 19.06
CA ALA A 67 14.69 9.38 18.12
C ALA A 67 14.22 9.28 16.66
N LEU A 68 13.22 8.44 16.36
CA LEU A 68 12.68 8.36 15.00
C LEU A 68 11.90 9.62 14.63
N PRO A 69 12.00 10.08 13.37
CA PRO A 69 11.19 11.18 12.89
C PRO A 69 9.69 10.82 12.91
N TRP A 70 8.83 11.82 13.09
CA TRP A 70 7.39 11.63 13.25
C TRP A 70 6.75 10.84 12.09
N TRP A 71 7.26 10.98 10.86
CA TRP A 71 6.74 10.26 9.70
C TRP A 71 6.97 8.74 9.77
N ALA A 72 7.96 8.27 10.53
CA ALA A 72 8.21 6.83 10.69
C ALA A 72 7.04 6.12 11.38
N TRP A 73 6.29 6.86 12.19
CA TRP A 73 5.10 6.39 12.90
C TRP A 73 3.82 6.44 12.05
N SER A 74 3.87 7.11 10.89
CA SER A 74 2.69 7.32 10.04
C SER A 74 2.28 6.06 9.27
N GLY A 75 3.11 5.01 9.22
CA GLY A 75 2.81 3.80 8.43
C GLY A 75 1.47 3.15 8.77
N GLY A 76 1.15 3.02 10.08
CA GLY A 76 -0.13 2.49 10.53
C GLY A 76 -1.33 3.35 10.13
N LEU A 77 -1.15 4.68 10.12
CA LEU A 77 -2.18 5.63 9.68
C LEU A 77 -2.49 5.45 8.19
N TRP A 78 -1.48 5.33 7.34
CA TRP A 78 -1.67 5.10 5.90
C TRP A 78 -2.31 3.75 5.60
N GLY A 79 -1.98 2.71 6.37
CA GLY A 79 -2.65 1.41 6.30
C GLY A 79 -4.14 1.50 6.65
N ALA A 80 -4.47 2.16 7.76
CA ALA A 80 -5.87 2.38 8.17
C ALA A 80 -6.66 3.21 7.15
N ALA A 81 -6.04 4.26 6.59
CA ALA A 81 -6.63 5.06 5.52
C ALA A 81 -6.88 4.24 4.25
N PHE A 82 -5.95 3.36 3.87
CA PHE A 82 -6.13 2.45 2.73
C PHE A 82 -7.31 1.50 2.95
N VAL A 83 -7.40 0.84 4.10
CA VAL A 83 -8.48 -0.10 4.40
C VAL A 83 -9.85 0.61 4.43
N THR A 84 -9.90 1.77 5.08
CA THR A 84 -11.13 2.59 5.14
C THR A 84 -11.53 3.07 3.74
N GLY A 85 -10.58 3.58 2.96
CA GLY A 85 -10.80 4.01 1.57
C GLY A 85 -11.28 2.86 0.69
N ALA A 86 -10.71 1.66 0.82
CA ALA A 86 -11.15 0.48 0.09
C ALA A 86 -12.61 0.14 0.41
N LEU A 87 -13.02 0.14 1.69
CA LEU A 87 -14.40 -0.17 2.05
C LEU A 87 -15.41 0.86 1.50
N LEU A 88 -15.04 2.15 1.49
CA LEU A 88 -15.93 3.23 1.06
C LEU A 88 -16.00 3.39 -0.46
N LEU A 89 -14.88 3.19 -1.15
CA LEU A 89 -14.76 3.50 -2.58
C LEU A 89 -15.00 2.27 -3.46
N VAL A 90 -14.54 1.07 -3.08
CA VAL A 90 -14.70 -0.14 -3.90
C VAL A 90 -16.17 -0.42 -4.27
N PRO A 91 -17.17 -0.26 -3.37
CA PRO A 91 -18.57 -0.47 -3.74
C PRO A 91 -19.11 0.56 -4.73
N ARG A 92 -18.47 1.73 -4.86
CA ARG A 92 -18.92 2.84 -5.71
C ARG A 92 -18.27 2.83 -7.09
N ILE A 93 -16.98 2.49 -7.16
CA ILE A 93 -16.18 2.56 -8.41
C ILE A 93 -15.65 1.20 -8.87
N GLY A 94 -15.92 0.12 -8.14
CA GLY A 94 -15.37 -1.20 -8.42
C GLY A 94 -13.95 -1.42 -7.88
N ALA A 95 -13.57 -2.68 -7.72
CA ALA A 95 -12.28 -3.06 -7.15
C ALA A 95 -11.09 -2.78 -8.08
N ALA A 96 -11.23 -3.09 -9.37
CA ALA A 96 -10.15 -2.89 -10.34
C ALA A 96 -9.79 -1.40 -10.55
N PRO A 97 -10.77 -0.49 -10.76
CA PRO A 97 -10.48 0.95 -10.85
C PRO A 97 -9.87 1.53 -9.57
N PHE A 98 -10.37 1.09 -8.40
CA PHE A 98 -9.80 1.49 -7.10
C PHE A 98 -8.32 1.11 -6.98
N MET A 99 -7.98 -0.16 -7.23
CA MET A 99 -6.61 -0.65 -7.10
C MET A 99 -5.65 0.04 -8.08
N LEU A 100 -6.11 0.31 -9.30
CA LEU A 100 -5.30 0.98 -10.30
C LEU A 100 -5.02 2.45 -9.92
N CYS A 101 -6.01 3.17 -9.40
CA CYS A 101 -5.80 4.51 -8.85
C CYS A 101 -4.84 4.53 -7.66
N VAL A 102 -4.92 3.53 -6.77
CA VAL A 102 -3.97 3.38 -5.65
C VAL A 102 -2.55 3.19 -6.15
N VAL A 103 -2.33 2.27 -7.09
CA VAL A 103 -1.01 2.02 -7.68
C VAL A 103 -0.48 3.27 -8.39
N ALA A 104 -1.33 3.97 -9.15
CA ALA A 104 -0.94 5.20 -9.82
C ALA A 104 -0.49 6.30 -8.83
N GLY A 105 -1.23 6.49 -7.73
CA GLY A 105 -0.85 7.41 -6.66
C GLY A 105 0.46 7.01 -5.98
N GLN A 106 0.66 5.71 -5.71
CA GLN A 106 1.89 5.17 -5.13
C GLN A 106 3.11 5.40 -6.02
N VAL A 107 2.98 5.19 -7.33
CA VAL A 107 4.07 5.42 -8.29
C VAL A 107 4.41 6.92 -8.36
N LEU A 108 3.40 7.78 -8.45
CA LEU A 108 3.59 9.24 -8.50
C LEU A 108 4.33 9.75 -7.25
N ILE A 109 3.85 9.41 -6.05
CA ILE A 109 4.47 9.88 -4.81
C ILE A 109 5.85 9.26 -4.59
N SER A 110 6.08 8.01 -5.00
CA SER A 110 7.38 7.34 -4.93
C SER A 110 8.44 8.09 -5.75
N VAL A 111 8.10 8.50 -6.98
CA VAL A 111 9.02 9.30 -7.80
C VAL A 111 9.28 10.69 -7.20
N ALA A 112 8.26 11.32 -6.61
CA ALA A 112 8.43 12.60 -5.92
C ALA A 112 9.35 12.47 -4.69
N ILE A 113 9.12 11.47 -3.84
CA ILE A 113 9.96 11.16 -2.67
C ILE A 113 11.41 10.94 -3.09
N ASP A 114 11.65 10.13 -4.12
CA ASP A 114 12.99 9.87 -4.66
C ASP A 114 13.65 11.12 -5.24
N HIS A 115 12.88 11.96 -5.94
CA HIS A 115 13.39 13.16 -6.60
C HIS A 115 13.84 14.22 -5.60
N PHE A 116 13.08 14.40 -4.52
CA PHE A 116 13.37 15.37 -3.47
C PHE A 116 14.24 14.79 -2.34
N GLY A 117 14.59 13.49 -2.38
CA GLY A 117 15.36 12.83 -1.32
C GLY A 117 14.63 12.83 0.03
N LEU A 118 13.30 12.77 0.01
CA LEU A 118 12.50 12.81 1.24
C LEU A 118 12.76 11.54 2.07
N MET A 119 12.49 11.63 3.38
CA MET A 119 12.67 10.51 4.32
C MET A 119 14.11 9.97 4.43
N GLY A 120 15.11 10.80 4.09
CA GLY A 120 16.52 10.43 4.14
C GLY A 120 16.95 9.48 3.01
N LEU A 121 16.14 9.34 1.96
CA LEU A 121 16.46 8.52 0.81
C LEU A 121 17.49 9.20 -0.09
N PRO A 122 18.37 8.42 -0.76
CA PRO A 122 19.31 8.97 -1.73
C PRO A 122 18.54 9.62 -2.89
N VAL A 123 18.91 10.85 -3.24
CA VAL A 123 18.28 11.60 -4.33
C VAL A 123 18.46 10.85 -5.65
N LYS A 124 17.35 10.52 -6.29
CA LYS A 124 17.32 9.94 -7.64
C LYS A 124 16.54 10.87 -8.54
N ALA A 125 17.22 11.48 -9.51
CA ALA A 125 16.60 12.40 -10.45
C ALA A 125 15.38 11.78 -11.15
N ALA A 126 14.33 12.58 -11.32
CA ALA A 126 13.19 12.25 -12.16
C ALA A 126 13.60 12.43 -13.62
N ASN A 127 14.29 11.43 -14.18
CA ASN A 127 14.69 11.45 -15.57
C ASN A 127 13.46 11.26 -16.50
N PRO A 128 13.58 11.58 -17.80
CA PRO A 128 12.47 11.45 -18.75
C PRO A 128 11.86 10.05 -18.81
N GLY A 129 12.66 8.99 -18.62
CA GLY A 129 12.18 7.62 -18.57
C GLY A 129 11.25 7.33 -17.38
N ARG A 130 11.60 7.84 -16.19
CA ARG A 130 10.75 7.71 -14.99
C ARG A 130 9.47 8.52 -15.12
N ILE A 131 9.57 9.74 -15.63
CA ILE A 131 8.41 10.60 -15.89
C ILE A 131 7.48 9.92 -16.91
N GLY A 132 8.05 9.37 -18.00
CA GLY A 132 7.30 8.60 -18.99
C GLY A 132 6.63 7.36 -18.39
N GLY A 133 7.31 6.62 -17.52
CA GLY A 133 6.73 5.49 -16.80
C GLY A 133 5.54 5.88 -15.92
N VAL A 134 5.66 6.96 -15.15
CA VAL A 134 4.54 7.50 -14.34
C VAL A 134 3.38 7.92 -15.24
N ALA A 135 3.67 8.62 -16.34
CA ALA A 135 2.65 9.04 -17.29
C ALA A 135 1.89 7.84 -17.88
N LEU A 136 2.60 6.76 -18.25
CA LEU A 136 1.97 5.55 -18.76
C LEU A 136 1.05 4.88 -17.73
N VAL A 137 1.46 4.83 -16.46
CA VAL A 137 0.62 4.28 -15.37
C VAL A 137 -0.64 5.14 -15.18
N LEU A 138 -0.51 6.46 -15.18
CA LEU A 138 -1.64 7.38 -15.04
C LEU A 138 -2.59 7.31 -16.25
N LEU A 139 -2.06 7.24 -17.47
CA LEU A 139 -2.84 7.07 -18.69
C LEU A 139 -3.57 5.73 -18.70
N GLY A 140 -2.90 4.65 -18.30
CA GLY A 140 -3.54 3.33 -18.13
C GLY A 140 -4.68 3.38 -17.10
N ALA A 141 -4.47 4.09 -15.98
CA ALA A 141 -5.50 4.31 -14.97
C ALA A 141 -6.70 5.11 -15.48
N ALA A 142 -6.46 6.16 -16.26
CA ALA A 142 -7.52 6.95 -16.87
C ALA A 142 -8.28 6.14 -17.94
N TRP A 143 -7.57 5.36 -18.75
CA TRP A 143 -8.15 4.53 -19.80
C TRP A 143 -9.07 3.45 -19.24
N LEU A 144 -8.63 2.70 -18.22
CA LEU A 144 -9.46 1.64 -17.62
C LEU A 144 -10.73 2.23 -16.99
N GLN A 145 -10.62 3.39 -16.34
CA GLN A 145 -11.77 4.09 -15.79
C GLN A 145 -12.75 4.57 -16.86
N TRP A 146 -12.25 5.06 -17.99
CA TRP A 146 -13.10 5.45 -19.11
C TRP A 146 -13.81 4.24 -19.71
N ALA A 147 -13.10 3.13 -19.95
CA ALA A 147 -13.67 1.91 -20.50
C ALA A 147 -14.77 1.32 -19.59
N GLY A 148 -14.55 1.29 -18.26
CA GLY A 148 -15.52 0.78 -17.30
C GLY A 148 -16.80 1.62 -17.16
N ARG A 149 -16.82 2.86 -17.63
CA ARG A 149 -18.05 3.69 -17.67
C ARG A 149 -19.05 3.26 -18.73
N GLY A 150 -18.64 2.45 -19.71
CA GLY A 150 -19.53 1.92 -20.75
C GLY A 150 -20.28 0.64 -20.38
N GLU A 151 -20.01 0.07 -19.19
CA GLU A 151 -20.55 -1.23 -18.75
C GLU A 151 -21.73 -1.10 -17.75
N GLY A 152 -22.15 0.12 -17.40
CA GLY A 152 -23.27 0.39 -16.49
C GLY A 152 -24.41 1.13 -17.17
#